data_AF-A0A839A3Z1-F1
#
_entry.id   AF-A0A839A3Z1-F1
#
_cell.length_a   1.000
_cell.length_b   1.000
_cell.length_c   1.000
_cell.angle_alpha   90.00
_cell.angle_beta   90.00
_cell.angle_gamma   90.00
#
_symmetry.space_group_name_H-M   'P 1'
#
loop_
_entity.id
_entity.type
_entity.pdbx_description
1 polymer ?
#
loop_
_entity_poly.entity_id
_entity_poly.type
_entity_poly.pdbx_seq_one_letter_code
_entity_poly.pdbx_strand_id
1 'polypeptide(L)' 'MIEIAKKYGIHLNEDTLEEVNIDLDFKVVIAKDANGQKWILRVPRRLVAKRDRLYSW' A
#
# COMPACT_ATOMS: atom_id res chain seq x y z
N MET A 1 -5.48 -5.76 -2.01
CA MET A 1 -4.35 -5.21 -1.22
C MET A 1 -3.42 -6.32 -0.71
N ILE A 2 -3.99 -7.42 -0.22
CA ILE A 2 -3.25 -8.65 0.12
C ILE A 2 -2.52 -9.22 -1.09
N GLU A 3 -3.14 -9.23 -2.27
CA GLU A 3 -2.46 -9.63 -3.51
C GLU A 3 -1.27 -8.72 -3.88
N ILE A 4 -1.34 -7.41 -3.55
CA ILE A 4 -0.23 -6.49 -3.79
C ILE A 4 0.91 -6.81 -2.82
N ALA A 5 0.61 -7.01 -1.53
CA ALA A 5 1.60 -7.43 -0.56
C ALA A 5 2.28 -8.75 -0.95
N LYS A 6 1.50 -9.76 -1.40
CA LYS A 6 2.00 -11.04 -1.92
C LYS A 6 2.94 -10.85 -3.12
N LYS A 7 2.62 -9.93 -4.05
CA LYS A 7 3.51 -9.60 -5.18
C LYS A 7 4.88 -9.05 -4.76
N TYR A 8 4.96 -8.43 -3.59
CA TYR A 8 6.22 -7.95 -3.00
C TYR A 8 6.82 -8.93 -1.97
N GLY A 9 6.32 -10.17 -1.90
CA GLY A 9 6.81 -11.21 -0.99
C GLY A 9 6.28 -11.12 0.45
N ILE A 10 5.39 -10.18 0.73
CA ILE A 10 4.84 -9.96 2.07
C ILE A 10 3.54 -10.75 2.22
N HIS A 11 3.56 -11.74 3.12
CA HIS A 11 2.40 -12.57 3.44
C HIS A 11 1.69 -12.01 4.68
N LEU A 12 0.68 -11.17 4.44
CA LEU A 12 -0.15 -10.57 5.49
C LEU A 12 -1.29 -11.51 5.88
N ASN A 13 -1.63 -11.52 7.17
CA ASN A 13 -2.80 -12.20 7.70
C ASN A 13 -4.05 -11.32 7.49
N GLU A 14 -5.00 -11.85 6.73
CA GLU A 14 -6.24 -11.16 6.32
C GLU A 14 -7.11 -10.80 7.53
N ASP A 15 -7.11 -11.65 8.57
CA ASP A 15 -7.91 -11.45 9.79
C ASP A 15 -7.41 -10.29 10.66
N THR A 16 -6.18 -9.84 10.42
CA THR A 16 -5.56 -8.73 11.18
C THR A 16 -5.56 -7.41 10.43
N LEU A 17 -6.22 -7.37 9.27
CA LEU A 17 -6.19 -6.23 8.37
C LEU A 17 -7.12 -5.12 8.86
N GLU A 18 -6.53 -4.03 9.33
CA GLU A 18 -7.25 -2.82 9.71
C GLU A 18 -7.00 -1.72 8.68
N GLU A 19 -8.06 -1.25 8.04
CA GLU A 19 -7.99 -0.12 7.12
C GLU A 19 -8.18 1.19 7.89
N VAL A 20 -7.16 2.04 7.87
CA VAL A 20 -7.20 3.36 8.50
C VAL A 20 -7.27 4.42 7.40
N ASN A 21 -8.46 5.01 7.25
CA ASN A 21 -8.68 6.13 6.34
C ASN A 21 -8.40 7.44 7.08
N ILE A 22 -7.14 7.85 7.09
CA ILE A 22 -6.71 9.06 7.81
C ILE A 22 -6.46 10.27 6.90
N ASP A 23 -6.50 10.12 5.56
CA ASP A 23 -6.32 11.26 4.65
C ASP A 23 -6.87 11.04 3.23
N LEU A 24 -6.97 12.12 2.45
CA LEU A 24 -7.48 12.11 1.07
C LEU A 24 -6.49 11.46 0.08
N ASP A 25 -5.19 11.53 0.35
CA ASP A 25 -4.13 11.16 -0.59
C ASP A 25 -3.64 9.71 -0.46
N PHE A 26 -3.79 9.11 0.72
CA PHE A 26 -3.27 7.77 1.00
C PHE A 26 -4.27 6.90 1.76
N LYS A 27 -4.39 5.65 1.34
CA LYS A 27 -5.03 4.59 2.12
C LYS A 27 -3.94 3.94 2.98
N VAL A 28 -4.12 3.98 4.30
CA VAL A 28 -3.23 3.29 5.24
C VAL A 28 -3.87 1.98 5.64
N VAL A 29 -3.09 0.90 5.64
CA VAL A 29 -3.53 -0.40 6.14
C VAL A 29 -2.50 -0.92 7.11
N ILE A 30 -3.00 -1.42 8.22
CA ILE A 30 -2.23 -2.05 9.25
C ILE A 30 -2.54 -3.54 9.19
N ALA A 31 -1.52 -4.38 9.19
CA ALA A 31 -1.69 -5.83 9.20
C ALA A 31 -0.51 -6.48 9.91
N LYS A 32 -0.68 -7.74 10.34
CA LYS A 32 0.44 -8.57 10.79
C LYS A 32 0.82 -9.57 9.72
N ASP A 33 2.09 -9.95 9.66
CA ASP A 33 2.53 -11.09 8.85
C ASP A 33 2.38 -12.42 9.61
N ALA A 34 2.76 -13.52 8.95
CA ALA A 34 2.74 -14.87 9.52
C ALA A 34 3.62 -15.04 10.77
N ASN A 35 4.64 -14.19 10.96
CA ASN A 35 5.51 -14.20 12.12
C ASN A 35 4.99 -13.29 13.24
N GLY A 36 3.83 -12.66 13.05
CA GLY A 36 3.23 -11.71 13.99
C GLY A 36 3.84 -10.31 13.94
N GLN A 37 4.75 -10.03 13.00
CA GLN A 37 5.34 -8.71 12.84
C GLN A 37 4.32 -7.75 12.25
N LYS A 38 4.25 -6.53 12.81
CA LYS A 38 3.27 -5.51 12.40
C LYS A 38 3.81 -4.70 11.21
N TRP A 39 2.98 -4.60 10.18
CA TRP A 39 3.25 -3.88 8.95
C TRP A 39 2.29 -2.71 8.79
N ILE A 40 2.81 -1.59 8.27
CA ILE A 40 2.02 -0.41 7.89
C ILE A 40 2.22 -0.21 6.40
N LEU A 41 1.16 -0.41 5.63
CA LEU A 41 1.14 -0.23 4.19
C LEU A 41 0.50 1.12 3.86
N ARG A 42 1.19 1.92 3.06
CA ARG A 42 0.66 3.19 2.53
C ARG A 42 0.43 3.03 1.03
N VAL A 43 -0.84 3.04 0.63
CA VAL A 43 -1.23 2.93 -0.77
C VAL A 43 -1.69 4.31 -1.27
N PRO A 44 -0.97 4.94 -2.21
CA PRO A 44 -1.43 6.19 -2.80
C PRO A 44 -2.75 5.98 -3.53
N ARG A 45 -3.73 6.85 -3.26
CA ARG A 45 -5.07 6.79 -3.90
C ARG A 45 -5.08 7.37 -5.30
N ARG A 46 -4.14 8.27 -5.60
CA ARG A 46 -3.95 8.85 -6.93
C ARG A 46 -2.72 8.22 -7.56
N LEU A 47 -2.90 7.61 -8.74
CA LEU A 47 -1.81 7.47 -9.68
C LEU A 47 -1.36 8.90 -10.01
N VAL A 48 -0.18 9.29 -9.55
CA VAL A 48 0.48 10.43 -10.17
C VAL A 48 0.67 9.98 -11.62
N ALA A 49 -0.13 10.52 -12.54
CA ALA A 49 0.06 10.28 -13.96
C ALA A 49 1.56 10.47 -14.22
N LYS A 50 2.22 9.43 -14.75
CA LYS A 50 3.62 9.53 -15.16
C LYS A 50 3.74 10.82 -15.95
N ARG A 51 4.41 11.81 -15.36
CA ARG A 51 4.65 13.07 -16.03
C ARG A 51 5.65 12.72 -17.12
N ASP A 52 5.15 12.52 -18.33
CA ASP A 52 5.94 12.63 -19.55
C ASP A 52 6.53 14.05 -19.57
N ARG A 53 7.63 14.22 -18.84
CA ARG A 53 8.62 15.25 -19.16
C ARG A 53 9.53 14.62 -20.20
N LEU A 54 9.00 14.45 -21.40
CA LEU A 54 9.85 14.49 -22.57
C LEU A 54 10.13 15.97 -22.83
N TYR A 55 11.42 16.28 -22.79
CA TYR A 55 12.03 17.54 -23.16
C TYR A 55 11.44 18.05 -24.49
N SER A 56 11.07 19.33 -24.55
CA SER A 56 11.15 20.07 -25.81
C SER A 56 11.70 21.45 -25.51
N TRP A 57 12.88 21.70 -26.08
CA TRP A 57 13.44 23.02 -26.32
C TRP A 57 12.63 23.75 -27.40
#